data_AF-A0A2E7CJM7-F1
#
_entry.id   AF-A0A2E7CJM7-F1
#
_cell.length_a   1.000
_cell.length_b   1.000
_cell.length_c   1.000
_cell.angle_alpha   90.00
_cell.angle_beta   90.00
_cell.angle_gamma   90.00
#
_symmetry.space_group_name_H-M   'P 1'
#
loop_
_entity.id
_entity.type
_entity.pdbx_description
1 polymer ?
#
loop_
_entity_poly.entity_id
_entity_poly.type
_entity_poly.pdbx_seq_one_letter_code
_entity_poly.pdbx_strand_id
1 'polypeptide(L)'
;MGSYQQQNSSNQQALQQVDSNQQNQQGQEAQNELGNAALVEILQQQDSNAQNIHPVYADYYQTHRDNVSKLNIELSSFQMTEVRYFISNWEKNKNRYQAVASQTNMPAELIAAIHWRESSGNFNTYLHQGDPLGKPAVNWPNNIPVFHNWEKAAVHALSMKDNYQEDLGITSDTTDAALMGLYAEGYNGFGYRKTKDKVNTPYVYSGTNAYSQGKFVSDGHFSKKAVDQQVGVIPLLGSIDGAEAQVDISPKQLSGSDVWTRVLGNQKVLKQGDYSVGVLVLQQKLYNLGYTVTVDGDFGSRTEKAVKQFQRERGLGADGVVGAGTGAELDKVLLENGCLTETEFDNSTDLGEFAGGVPW
;
A
#
# COMPACT_ATOMS: atom_id res chain seq x y z
N MET A 1 3.13 31.09 -9.51
CA MET A 1 1.77 30.90 -10.02
C MET A 1 1.61 31.08 -11.54
N GLY A 2 2.55 31.71 -12.27
CA GLY A 2 2.38 32.01 -13.71
C GLY A 2 2.97 31.01 -14.73
N SER A 3 3.83 30.07 -14.32
CA SER A 3 4.50 29.12 -15.24
C SER A 3 3.71 27.82 -15.49
N TYR A 4 2.84 27.41 -14.54
CA TYR A 4 2.08 26.16 -14.62
C TYR A 4 0.97 26.14 -15.69
N GLN A 5 0.41 27.30 -16.05
CA GLN A 5 -0.67 27.35 -17.05
C GLN A 5 -0.17 27.17 -18.49
N GLN A 6 1.09 27.50 -18.78
CA GLN A 6 1.66 27.39 -20.12
C GLN A 6 2.05 25.95 -20.49
N GLN A 7 2.47 25.12 -19.53
CA GLN A 7 2.78 23.69 -19.76
C GLN A 7 1.54 22.82 -19.99
N ASN A 8 0.40 23.16 -19.38
CA ASN A 8 -0.86 22.44 -19.59
C ASN A 8 -1.39 22.51 -21.03
N SER A 9 -1.11 23.61 -21.74
CA SER A 9 -1.62 23.82 -23.11
C SER A 9 -0.86 22.95 -24.13
N SER A 10 0.44 22.74 -23.92
CA SER A 10 1.27 21.88 -24.77
C SER A 10 0.93 20.40 -24.58
N ASN A 11 0.61 19.98 -23.36
CA ASN A 11 0.21 18.60 -23.05
C ASN A 11 -1.15 18.23 -23.63
N GLN A 12 -2.08 19.20 -23.77
CA GLN A 12 -3.39 18.95 -24.41
C GLN A 12 -3.30 18.73 -25.92
N GLN A 13 -2.31 19.32 -26.59
CA GLN A 13 -2.14 19.16 -28.04
C GLN A 13 -1.50 17.83 -28.43
N ALA A 14 -0.72 17.21 -27.53
CA ALA A 14 -0.13 15.87 -27.74
C ALA A 14 -1.17 14.74 -27.69
N LEU A 15 -2.36 14.98 -27.13
CA LEU A 15 -3.41 13.98 -26.91
C LEU A 15 -4.37 13.79 -28.10
N GLN A 16 -4.30 14.62 -29.14
CA GLN A 16 -5.30 14.65 -30.23
C GLN A 16 -4.95 13.87 -31.49
N GLN A 17 -3.79 13.22 -31.52
CA GLN A 17 -3.44 12.28 -32.58
C GLN A 17 -2.88 11.05 -31.88
N VAL A 18 -3.45 9.86 -32.11
CA VAL A 18 -2.71 8.59 -32.27
C VAL A 18 -3.65 7.38 -32.18
N ASP A 19 -3.33 6.41 -33.03
CA ASP A 19 -4.00 5.16 -33.37
C ASP A 19 -3.89 4.09 -32.27
N SER A 20 -4.87 3.20 -32.20
CA SER A 20 -5.24 2.40 -31.01
C SER A 20 -4.21 1.37 -30.53
N ASN A 21 -3.18 1.06 -31.30
CA ASN A 21 -2.17 0.04 -30.95
C ASN A 21 -0.85 0.59 -30.39
N GLN A 22 -0.56 1.90 -30.53
CA GLN A 22 0.61 2.53 -29.88
C GLN A 22 0.28 3.11 -28.49
N GLN A 23 -1.01 3.28 -28.17
CA GLN A 23 -1.48 3.89 -26.93
C GLN A 23 -1.26 3.01 -25.67
N ASN A 24 -1.16 1.67 -25.80
CA ASN A 24 -1.02 0.78 -24.65
C ASN A 24 0.39 0.74 -24.05
N GLN A 25 1.44 0.83 -24.87
CA GLN A 25 2.82 0.93 -24.36
C GLN A 25 3.12 2.36 -23.90
N GLN A 26 2.74 3.37 -24.70
CA GLN A 26 2.99 4.77 -24.36
C GLN A 26 2.09 5.30 -23.23
N GLY A 27 0.89 4.72 -23.02
CA GLY A 27 0.01 5.06 -21.90
C GLY A 27 0.51 4.50 -20.57
N GLN A 28 1.07 3.29 -20.56
CA GLN A 28 1.78 2.74 -19.40
C GLN A 28 3.08 3.50 -19.13
N GLU A 29 3.84 3.84 -20.17
CA GLU A 29 5.05 4.65 -20.07
C GLU A 29 4.74 6.06 -19.58
N ALA A 30 3.72 6.75 -20.11
CA ALA A 30 3.35 8.10 -19.69
C ALA A 30 2.70 8.16 -18.30
N GLN A 31 1.94 7.13 -17.89
CA GLN A 31 1.37 7.05 -16.55
C GLN A 31 2.43 6.71 -15.49
N ASN A 32 3.38 5.83 -15.83
CA ASN A 32 4.55 5.57 -15.00
C ASN A 32 5.45 6.83 -14.96
N GLU A 33 5.69 7.52 -16.08
CA GLU A 33 6.57 8.69 -16.11
C GLU A 33 5.98 9.93 -15.43
N LEU A 34 4.70 10.26 -15.66
CA LEU A 34 4.07 11.47 -15.09
C LEU A 34 3.68 11.29 -13.62
N GLY A 35 3.17 10.11 -13.25
CA GLY A 35 2.91 9.75 -11.86
C GLY A 35 4.20 9.69 -11.07
N ASN A 36 5.22 8.99 -11.56
CA ASN A 36 6.51 8.91 -10.87
C ASN A 36 7.20 10.27 -10.83
N ALA A 37 7.14 11.11 -11.87
CA ALA A 37 7.78 12.42 -11.86
C ALA A 37 7.16 13.35 -10.81
N ALA A 38 5.83 13.40 -10.70
CA ALA A 38 5.15 14.20 -9.67
C ALA A 38 5.45 13.67 -8.26
N LEU A 39 5.43 12.35 -8.07
CA LEU A 39 5.81 11.69 -6.82
C LEU A 39 7.26 12.00 -6.44
N VAL A 40 8.17 11.90 -7.39
CA VAL A 40 9.60 12.17 -7.20
C VAL A 40 9.82 13.66 -6.90
N GLU A 41 9.11 14.56 -7.55
CA GLU A 41 9.19 16.00 -7.30
C GLU A 41 8.72 16.36 -5.87
N ILE A 42 7.62 15.75 -5.40
CA ILE A 42 7.11 15.91 -4.03
C ILE A 42 8.13 15.35 -3.02
N LEU A 43 8.65 14.15 -3.26
CA LEU A 43 9.57 13.47 -2.35
C LEU A 43 10.98 14.11 -2.32
N GLN A 44 11.36 14.88 -3.33
CA GLN A 44 12.66 15.57 -3.39
C GLN A 44 12.67 16.92 -2.66
N GLN A 45 11.53 17.37 -2.12
CA GLN A 45 11.47 18.60 -1.32
C GLN A 45 12.35 18.47 -0.06
N GLN A 46 13.14 19.51 0.21
CA GLN A 46 14.04 19.56 1.36
C GLN A 46 13.47 20.51 2.40
N ASP A 47 13.41 20.04 3.65
CA ASP A 47 13.10 20.90 4.78
C ASP A 47 14.40 21.57 5.27
N SER A 48 14.33 22.87 5.54
CA SER A 48 15.35 23.63 6.25
C SER A 48 15.78 23.01 7.58
N ASN A 49 14.91 22.22 8.22
CA ASN A 49 15.17 21.55 9.50
C ASN A 49 16.19 20.41 9.43
N ALA A 50 16.57 19.93 8.24
CA ALA A 50 17.56 18.88 8.04
C ALA A 50 18.96 19.18 8.63
N GLN A 51 19.21 20.41 9.08
CA GLN A 51 20.51 20.83 9.62
C GLN A 51 20.74 20.47 11.10
N ASN A 52 19.71 20.01 11.83
CA ASN A 52 19.79 19.76 13.28
C ASN A 52 19.73 18.28 13.68
N ILE A 53 19.87 17.35 12.72
CA ILE A 53 19.82 15.91 13.00
C ILE A 53 20.98 15.53 13.92
N HIS A 54 20.69 14.73 14.96
CA HIS A 54 21.69 14.25 15.89
C HIS A 54 22.80 13.48 15.14
N PRO A 55 24.10 13.71 15.43
CA PRO A 55 25.22 13.18 14.64
C PRO A 55 25.21 11.65 14.45
N VAL A 56 24.63 10.90 15.38
CA VAL A 56 24.52 9.43 15.28
C VAL A 56 23.71 8.97 14.08
N TYR A 57 22.80 9.82 13.56
CA TYR A 57 21.92 9.51 12.44
C TYR A 57 22.29 10.25 11.15
N ALA A 58 23.31 11.12 11.17
CA ALA A 58 23.69 11.93 10.03
C ALA A 58 24.02 11.08 8.77
N ASP A 59 24.82 10.02 8.93
CA ASP A 59 25.14 9.11 7.82
C ASP A 59 23.91 8.35 7.31
N TYR A 60 22.97 8.06 8.21
CA TYR A 60 21.76 7.31 7.86
C TYR A 60 20.82 8.19 7.07
N TYR A 61 20.68 9.45 7.48
CA TYR A 61 19.96 10.48 6.75
C TYR A 61 20.57 10.71 5.37
N GLN A 62 21.90 10.83 5.27
CA GLN A 62 22.56 11.00 3.98
C GLN A 62 22.30 9.80 3.04
N THR A 63 22.26 8.58 3.57
CA THR A 63 21.89 7.39 2.79
C THR A 63 20.46 7.52 2.23
N HIS A 64 19.50 7.96 3.05
CA HIS A 64 18.13 8.17 2.59
C HIS A 64 18.02 9.29 1.56
N ARG A 65 18.74 10.40 1.78
CA ARG A 65 18.84 11.52 0.83
C ARG A 65 19.34 11.07 -0.53
N ASP A 66 20.43 10.29 -0.55
CA ASP A 66 21.01 9.78 -1.78
C ASP A 66 20.05 8.85 -2.53
N ASN A 67 19.34 7.98 -1.80
CA ASN A 67 18.33 7.09 -2.39
C ASN A 67 17.14 7.87 -2.96
N VAL A 68 16.55 8.79 -2.17
CA VAL A 68 15.40 9.61 -2.59
C VAL A 68 15.75 10.48 -3.80
N SER A 69 16.96 11.04 -3.86
CA SER A 69 17.41 11.87 -4.98
C SER A 69 17.49 11.14 -6.33
N LYS A 70 17.53 9.80 -6.33
CA LYS A 70 17.65 8.95 -7.52
C LYS A 70 16.48 7.98 -7.66
N LEU A 71 15.42 8.22 -6.89
CA LEU A 71 14.31 7.29 -6.76
C LEU A 71 13.52 7.21 -8.05
N ASN A 72 13.16 5.99 -8.43
CA ASN A 72 12.14 5.69 -9.42
C ASN A 72 11.13 4.73 -8.79
N ILE A 73 9.84 4.97 -9.00
CA ILE A 73 8.79 4.09 -8.48
C ILE A 73 8.54 2.97 -9.49
N GLU A 74 8.63 1.72 -9.04
CA GLU A 74 8.59 0.52 -9.88
C GLU A 74 7.58 -0.46 -9.28
N LEU A 75 6.34 0.00 -9.12
CA LEU A 75 5.28 -0.80 -8.52
C LEU A 75 4.84 -1.91 -9.48
N SER A 76 4.80 -3.15 -8.98
CA SER A 76 4.05 -4.21 -9.64
C SER A 76 2.55 -3.92 -9.64
N SER A 77 1.76 -4.59 -10.49
CA SER A 77 0.29 -4.44 -10.49
C SER A 77 -0.36 -4.76 -9.14
N PHE A 78 0.23 -5.67 -8.36
CA PHE A 78 -0.21 -5.96 -6.99
C PHE A 78 0.02 -4.76 -6.07
N GLN A 79 1.23 -4.20 -6.11
CA GLN A 79 1.60 -3.04 -5.31
C GLN A 79 0.80 -1.79 -5.69
N MET A 80 0.46 -1.60 -6.97
CA MET A 80 -0.47 -0.53 -7.38
C MET A 80 -1.86 -0.69 -6.74
N THR A 81 -2.34 -1.92 -6.61
CA THR A 81 -3.62 -2.21 -5.96
C THR A 81 -3.55 -1.88 -4.47
N GLU A 82 -2.45 -2.26 -3.81
CA GLU A 82 -2.18 -1.89 -2.42
C GLU A 82 -2.18 -0.37 -2.21
N VAL A 83 -1.49 0.40 -3.07
CA VAL A 83 -1.48 1.87 -3.00
C VAL A 83 -2.90 2.46 -3.07
N ARG A 84 -3.78 1.92 -3.92
CA ARG A 84 -5.18 2.40 -4.01
C ARG A 84 -5.96 2.19 -2.72
N TYR A 85 -5.79 1.02 -2.09
CA TYR A 85 -6.43 0.76 -0.81
C TYR A 85 -5.86 1.64 0.30
N PHE A 86 -4.55 1.90 0.27
CA PHE A 86 -3.91 2.84 1.18
C PHE A 86 -4.50 4.25 1.05
N ILE A 87 -4.56 4.81 -0.16
CA ILE A 87 -5.16 6.14 -0.41
C ILE A 87 -6.61 6.18 0.07
N SER A 88 -7.40 5.14 -0.22
CA SER A 88 -8.79 5.05 0.26
C SER A 88 -8.88 5.02 1.79
N ASN A 89 -7.98 4.29 2.46
CA ASN A 89 -7.90 4.25 3.92
C ASN A 89 -7.49 5.61 4.50
N TRP A 90 -6.50 6.26 3.90
CA TRP A 90 -6.04 7.61 4.25
C TRP A 90 -7.18 8.62 4.17
N GLU A 91 -7.82 8.76 3.01
CA GLU A 91 -8.89 9.74 2.80
C GLU A 91 -10.06 9.53 3.76
N LYS A 92 -10.48 8.27 3.96
CA LYS A 92 -11.57 7.93 4.88
C LYS A 92 -11.25 8.23 6.34
N ASN A 93 -9.97 8.15 6.73
CA ASN A 93 -9.56 8.22 8.13
C ASN A 93 -8.61 9.39 8.44
N LYS A 94 -8.48 10.36 7.54
CA LYS A 94 -7.55 11.50 7.65
C LYS A 94 -7.63 12.20 9.00
N ASN A 95 -8.86 12.46 9.47
CA ASN A 95 -9.11 13.10 10.77
C ASN A 95 -8.55 12.30 11.96
N ARG A 96 -8.51 10.97 11.87
CA ARG A 96 -7.98 10.09 12.92
C ARG A 96 -6.46 10.17 12.96
N TYR A 97 -5.81 10.15 11.80
CA TYR A 97 -4.36 10.36 11.69
C TYR A 97 -3.96 11.76 12.16
N GLN A 98 -4.71 12.80 11.78
CA GLN A 98 -4.50 14.18 12.25
C GLN A 98 -4.67 14.31 13.78
N ALA A 99 -5.64 13.58 14.37
CA ALA A 99 -5.82 13.58 15.83
C ALA A 99 -4.60 12.99 16.56
N VAL A 100 -3.98 11.94 16.03
CA VAL A 100 -2.73 11.38 16.56
C VAL A 100 -1.57 12.35 16.31
N ALA A 101 -1.42 12.85 15.08
CA ALA A 101 -0.38 13.81 14.69
C ALA A 101 -0.34 15.03 15.63
N SER A 102 -1.50 15.59 15.97
CA SER A 102 -1.62 16.73 16.88
C SER A 102 -1.14 16.45 18.32
N GLN A 103 -1.19 15.19 18.76
CA GLN A 103 -0.78 14.77 20.10
C GLN A 103 0.68 14.34 20.16
N THR A 104 1.26 13.89 19.04
CA THR A 104 2.63 13.36 18.97
C THR A 104 3.60 14.27 18.22
N ASN A 105 3.13 15.38 17.65
CA ASN A 105 3.90 16.27 16.79
C ASN A 105 4.57 15.50 15.61
N MET A 106 3.84 14.54 15.01
CA MET A 106 4.31 13.73 13.90
C MET A 106 3.51 14.03 12.63
N PRO A 107 4.08 13.91 11.42
CA PRO A 107 3.33 14.07 10.18
C PRO A 107 2.23 13.00 10.08
N ALA A 108 1.01 13.42 9.74
CA ALA A 108 -0.15 12.51 9.68
C ALA A 108 0.03 11.44 8.58
N GLU A 109 0.63 11.84 7.46
CA GLU A 109 0.94 11.03 6.29
C GLU A 109 1.94 9.91 6.65
N LEU A 110 2.96 10.25 7.43
CA LEU A 110 3.94 9.29 7.95
C LEU A 110 3.30 8.30 8.93
N ILE A 111 2.42 8.77 9.82
CA ILE A 111 1.66 7.88 10.71
C ILE A 111 0.82 6.90 9.89
N ALA A 112 0.14 7.37 8.84
CA ALA A 112 -0.67 6.53 7.98
C ALA A 112 0.18 5.48 7.24
N ALA A 113 1.30 5.89 6.65
CA ALA A 113 2.19 4.97 5.94
C ALA A 113 2.80 3.91 6.88
N ILE A 114 3.20 4.28 8.10
CA ILE A 114 3.65 3.32 9.12
C ILE A 114 2.50 2.39 9.52
N HIS A 115 1.30 2.93 9.79
CA HIS A 115 0.14 2.11 10.14
C HIS A 115 -0.23 1.10 9.04
N TRP A 116 -0.06 1.49 7.78
CA TRP A 116 -0.23 0.60 6.63
C TRP A 116 0.80 -0.54 6.61
N ARG A 117 2.07 -0.24 6.89
CA ARG A 117 3.13 -1.25 6.97
C ARG A 117 2.99 -2.20 8.15
N GLU A 118 2.53 -1.70 9.29
CA GLU A 118 2.37 -2.49 10.51
C GLU A 118 1.13 -3.36 10.48
N SER A 119 0.05 -2.85 9.87
CA SER A 119 -1.26 -3.50 9.95
C SER A 119 -2.22 -3.04 8.87
N SER A 120 -1.77 -2.74 7.65
CA SER A 120 -2.61 -2.44 6.47
C SER A 120 -3.77 -1.47 6.76
N GLY A 121 -3.56 -0.51 7.66
CA GLY A 121 -4.56 0.48 8.05
C GLY A 121 -5.69 -0.01 8.95
N ASN A 122 -5.54 -1.14 9.68
CA ASN A 122 -6.56 -1.65 10.59
C ASN A 122 -6.55 -0.95 11.93
N PHE A 123 -7.57 -0.14 12.14
CA PHE A 123 -7.76 0.60 13.38
C PHE A 123 -8.21 -0.26 14.58
N ASN A 124 -8.21 -1.59 14.46
CA ASN A 124 -8.45 -2.52 15.56
C ASN A 124 -7.16 -3.22 16.02
N THR A 125 -5.99 -2.79 15.56
CA THR A 125 -4.69 -3.33 15.96
C THR A 125 -3.79 -2.30 16.63
N TYR A 126 -2.84 -2.74 17.44
CA TYR A 126 -1.80 -1.88 18.01
C TYR A 126 -0.85 -1.43 16.90
N LEU A 127 -0.61 -0.11 16.78
CA LEU A 127 0.40 0.44 15.87
C LEU A 127 1.82 -0.05 16.20
N HIS A 128 2.05 -0.54 17.42
CA HIS A 128 3.34 -1.05 17.88
C HIS A 128 3.85 -2.23 17.06
N GLN A 129 2.98 -3.17 16.69
CA GLN A 129 3.35 -4.44 16.05
C GLN A 129 2.20 -5.22 15.39
N GLY A 130 0.96 -4.72 15.45
CA GLY A 130 -0.19 -5.31 14.76
C GLY A 130 -1.08 -6.27 15.57
N ASP A 131 -0.86 -6.52 16.87
CA ASP A 131 -1.80 -7.36 17.64
C ASP A 131 -3.19 -6.71 17.74
N PRO A 132 -4.27 -7.49 17.93
CA PRO A 132 -5.60 -6.93 18.14
C PRO A 132 -5.73 -6.11 19.43
N LEU A 133 -6.39 -4.96 19.33
CA LEU A 133 -6.83 -4.14 20.45
C LEU A 133 -7.84 -4.89 21.35
N GLY A 134 -8.00 -4.40 22.57
CA GLY A 134 -8.90 -4.97 23.58
C GLY A 134 -8.36 -6.22 24.27
N LYS A 135 -7.14 -6.65 23.94
CA LYS A 135 -6.44 -7.76 24.57
C LYS A 135 -4.99 -7.36 24.91
N PRO A 136 -4.34 -8.06 25.86
CA PRO A 136 -2.91 -7.90 26.09
C PRO A 136 -2.11 -8.17 24.81
N ALA A 137 -1.12 -7.31 24.54
CA ALA A 137 -0.17 -7.53 23.45
C ALA A 137 0.66 -8.80 23.72
N VAL A 138 0.89 -9.58 22.68
CA VAL A 138 1.67 -10.81 22.70
C VAL A 138 3.06 -10.55 22.12
N ASN A 139 3.12 -9.82 21.00
CA ASN A 139 4.38 -9.48 20.36
C ASN A 139 5.04 -8.28 21.05
N TRP A 140 6.37 -8.22 20.97
CA TRP A 140 7.12 -7.14 21.59
C TRP A 140 6.83 -5.80 20.89
N PRO A 141 6.60 -4.69 21.63
CA PRO A 141 6.55 -4.59 23.10
C PRO A 141 5.23 -5.15 23.68
N ASN A 142 5.35 -6.14 24.57
CA ASN A 142 4.19 -6.88 25.11
C ASN A 142 3.78 -6.48 26.54
N ASN A 143 4.59 -5.66 27.21
CA ASN A 143 4.28 -5.12 28.54
C ASN A 143 3.77 -3.67 28.45
N ILE A 144 2.69 -3.47 27.68
CA ILE A 144 2.05 -2.17 27.44
C ILE A 144 0.58 -2.20 27.92
N PRO A 145 -0.06 -1.04 28.18
CA PRO A 145 -1.48 -1.00 28.56
C PRO A 145 -2.40 -1.61 27.50
N VAL A 146 -3.52 -2.18 27.95
CA VAL A 146 -4.56 -2.67 27.03
C VAL A 146 -5.38 -1.49 26.50
N PHE A 147 -5.24 -1.22 25.20
CA PHE A 147 -6.00 -0.16 24.54
C PHE A 147 -7.24 -0.72 23.82
N HIS A 148 -8.35 0.03 23.86
CA HIS A 148 -9.59 -0.26 23.14
C HIS A 148 -9.89 0.79 22.06
N ASN A 149 -9.02 1.79 21.95
CA ASN A 149 -9.12 2.90 21.04
C ASN A 149 -7.76 3.06 20.36
N TRP A 150 -7.78 3.11 19.03
CA TRP A 150 -6.56 3.11 18.22
C TRP A 150 -5.74 4.37 18.43
N GLU A 151 -6.36 5.54 18.53
CA GLU A 151 -5.65 6.81 18.67
C GLU A 151 -4.79 6.81 19.94
N LYS A 152 -5.33 6.33 21.06
CA LYS A 152 -4.55 6.18 22.31
C LYS A 152 -3.42 5.16 22.18
N ALA A 153 -3.65 4.05 21.49
CA ALA A 153 -2.63 3.05 21.25
C ALA A 153 -1.50 3.60 20.35
N ALA A 154 -1.85 4.31 19.29
CA ALA A 154 -0.93 4.93 18.35
C ALA A 154 -0.09 6.03 19.01
N VAL A 155 -0.71 6.90 19.83
CA VAL A 155 0.02 7.91 20.62
C VAL A 155 1.05 7.24 21.54
N HIS A 156 0.67 6.16 22.23
CA HIS A 156 1.61 5.41 23.05
C HIS A 156 2.72 4.74 22.21
N ALA A 157 2.41 4.21 21.02
CA ALA A 157 3.41 3.58 20.17
C ALA A 157 4.48 4.58 19.73
N LEU A 158 4.04 5.76 19.28
CA LEU A 158 4.91 6.85 18.84
C LEU A 158 5.69 7.45 20.01
N SER A 159 5.09 7.58 21.20
CA SER A 159 5.78 8.12 22.38
C SER A 159 6.94 7.24 22.87
N MET A 160 6.92 5.95 22.56
CA MET A 160 8.08 5.07 22.82
C MET A 160 9.29 5.40 21.93
N LYS A 161 9.13 6.30 20.96
CA LYS A 161 10.13 6.77 20.02
C LYS A 161 10.39 8.28 20.17
N ASP A 162 9.92 8.95 21.23
CA ASP A 162 10.07 10.41 21.41
C ASP A 162 11.54 10.86 21.28
N ASN A 163 12.47 10.21 22.00
CA ASN A 163 13.90 10.54 21.88
C ASN A 163 14.42 10.40 20.43
N TYR A 164 13.92 9.40 19.70
CA TYR A 164 14.33 9.18 18.31
C TYR A 164 13.71 10.23 17.38
N GLN A 165 12.46 10.63 17.61
CA GLN A 165 11.82 11.74 16.92
C GLN A 165 12.58 13.05 17.15
N GLU A 166 12.92 13.35 18.41
CA GLU A 166 13.69 14.52 18.81
C GLU A 166 15.08 14.53 18.16
N ASP A 167 15.79 13.39 18.18
CA ASP A 167 17.10 13.24 17.54
C ASP A 167 17.07 13.48 16.02
N LEU A 168 15.92 13.24 15.37
CA LEU A 168 15.74 13.52 13.94
C LEU A 168 15.16 14.91 13.66
N GLY A 169 14.67 15.62 14.69
CA GLY A 169 13.98 16.90 14.53
C GLY A 169 12.67 16.81 13.75
N ILE A 170 11.98 15.66 13.81
CA ILE A 170 10.70 15.48 13.10
C ILE A 170 9.57 16.16 13.86
N THR A 171 8.77 16.92 13.11
CA THR A 171 7.58 17.63 13.60
C THR A 171 6.37 17.32 12.72
N SER A 172 5.18 17.80 13.10
CA SER A 172 3.98 17.66 12.27
C SER A 172 4.12 18.26 10.87
N ASP A 173 5.02 19.23 10.71
CA ASP A 173 5.18 20.02 9.48
C ASP A 173 6.32 19.48 8.60
N THR A 174 7.03 18.44 9.05
CA THR A 174 8.11 17.84 8.25
C THR A 174 7.56 17.31 6.95
N THR A 175 8.16 17.71 5.82
CA THR A 175 7.85 17.20 4.46
C THR A 175 9.03 16.48 3.81
N ASP A 176 10.21 16.50 4.42
CA ASP A 176 11.41 15.86 3.89
C ASP A 176 11.28 14.33 3.89
N ALA A 177 11.16 13.75 2.71
CA ALA A 177 10.96 12.32 2.54
C ALA A 177 12.14 11.48 3.05
N ALA A 178 13.36 12.01 3.03
CA ALA A 178 14.51 11.29 3.55
C ALA A 178 14.49 11.22 5.08
N LEU A 179 14.05 12.29 5.76
CA LEU A 179 13.78 12.26 7.20
C LEU A 179 12.63 11.30 7.54
N MET A 180 11.53 11.35 6.81
CA MET A 180 10.40 10.45 7.03
C MET A 180 10.78 8.98 6.80
N GLY A 181 11.55 8.70 5.73
CA GLY A 181 12.09 7.37 5.43
C GLY A 181 13.05 6.87 6.50
N LEU A 182 13.90 7.75 7.04
CA LEU A 182 14.77 7.43 8.17
C LEU A 182 13.97 7.10 9.43
N TYR A 183 12.97 7.91 9.78
CA TYR A 183 12.11 7.62 10.91
C TYR A 183 11.42 6.27 10.75
N ALA A 184 10.83 5.99 9.58
CA ALA A 184 10.19 4.72 9.29
C ALA A 184 11.16 3.52 9.40
N GLU A 185 12.39 3.65 8.92
CA GLU A 185 13.41 2.61 9.10
C GLU A 185 13.73 2.38 10.58
N GLY A 186 13.88 3.43 11.38
CA GLY A 186 14.15 3.31 12.82
C GLY A 186 12.94 2.83 13.62
N TYR A 187 11.72 3.11 13.15
CA TYR A 187 10.48 2.58 13.70
C TYR A 187 10.47 1.05 13.62
N ASN A 188 10.67 0.51 12.42
CA ASN A 188 10.78 -0.93 12.15
C ASN A 188 12.09 -1.55 12.70
N GLY A 189 13.18 -0.78 12.69
CA GLY A 189 14.51 -1.14 13.17
C GLY A 189 15.59 -1.25 12.08
N PHE A 190 16.82 -0.87 12.45
CA PHE A 190 18.01 -0.77 11.57
C PHE A 190 18.69 -2.12 11.25
N GLY A 191 17.98 -3.25 11.27
CA GLY A 191 18.57 -4.57 11.07
C GLY A 191 19.27 -4.73 9.71
N TYR A 192 18.71 -4.12 8.67
CA TYR A 192 19.22 -4.20 7.29
C TYR A 192 20.60 -3.56 7.11
N ARG A 193 20.91 -2.52 7.87
CA ARG A 193 22.23 -1.84 7.85
C ARG A 193 23.37 -2.74 8.33
N LYS A 194 23.05 -3.79 9.09
CA LYS A 194 24.01 -4.80 9.60
C LYS A 194 24.20 -5.98 8.63
N THR A 195 23.41 -6.05 7.56
CA THR A 195 23.56 -7.12 6.57
C THR A 195 24.85 -6.95 5.77
N LYS A 196 25.50 -8.05 5.40
CA LYS A 196 26.73 -8.02 4.60
C LYS A 196 26.51 -7.41 3.21
N ASP A 197 25.28 -7.54 2.69
CA ASP A 197 24.89 -7.12 1.36
C ASP A 197 24.45 -5.64 1.31
N LYS A 198 24.36 -4.96 2.48
CA LYS A 198 23.97 -3.54 2.62
C LYS A 198 22.69 -3.19 1.83
N VAL A 199 21.72 -4.11 1.84
CA VAL A 199 20.45 -3.91 1.13
C VAL A 199 19.66 -2.82 1.83
N ASN A 200 19.10 -1.88 1.06
CA ASN A 200 18.13 -0.91 1.57
C ASN A 200 16.92 -1.65 2.17
N THR A 201 16.35 -1.14 3.25
CA THR A 201 15.21 -1.81 3.89
C THR A 201 13.99 -1.83 2.96
N PRO A 202 13.36 -2.99 2.69
CA PRO A 202 12.10 -3.05 1.96
C PRO A 202 10.97 -2.32 2.67
N TYR A 203 11.05 -2.16 4.01
CA TYR A 203 10.05 -1.44 4.79
C TYR A 203 9.86 0.00 4.27
N VAL A 204 10.94 0.61 3.77
CA VAL A 204 10.95 1.99 3.27
C VAL A 204 10.86 2.02 1.74
N TYR A 205 11.57 1.12 1.07
CA TYR A 205 11.85 1.24 -0.38
C TYR A 205 11.19 0.20 -1.29
N SER A 206 10.46 -0.78 -0.76
CA SER A 206 9.79 -1.76 -1.61
C SER A 206 8.82 -1.09 -2.60
N GLY A 207 8.88 -1.49 -3.88
CA GLY A 207 8.14 -0.82 -4.96
C GLY A 207 8.89 0.35 -5.60
N THR A 208 10.21 0.45 -5.39
CA THR A 208 11.09 1.46 -5.99
C THR A 208 12.37 0.82 -6.51
N ASN A 209 13.09 1.50 -7.39
CA ASN A 209 14.42 1.09 -7.88
C ASN A 209 15.49 1.00 -6.77
N ALA A 210 15.25 1.61 -5.61
CA ALA A 210 16.16 1.56 -4.45
C ALA A 210 16.10 0.21 -3.71
N TYR A 211 15.17 -0.68 -4.07
CA TYR A 211 15.05 -2.03 -3.53
C TYR A 211 14.64 -3.05 -4.59
N SER A 212 15.39 -4.14 -4.73
CA SER A 212 15.05 -5.24 -5.65
C SER A 212 14.77 -6.56 -4.93
N GLN A 213 15.60 -6.95 -3.97
CA GLN A 213 15.48 -8.20 -3.21
C GLN A 213 16.31 -8.15 -1.93
N GLY A 214 16.03 -9.07 -1.00
CA GLY A 214 16.68 -9.14 0.31
C GLY A 214 15.68 -8.80 1.41
N LYS A 215 15.33 -9.76 2.27
CA LYS A 215 14.34 -9.53 3.35
C LYS A 215 14.63 -10.41 4.56
N PHE A 216 14.42 -9.88 5.76
CA PHE A 216 14.27 -10.72 6.96
C PHE A 216 12.93 -11.46 6.87
N VAL A 217 12.99 -12.78 6.67
CA VAL A 217 11.79 -13.63 6.57
C VAL A 217 11.27 -14.08 7.93
N SER A 218 12.11 -13.94 8.96
CA SER A 218 11.78 -14.05 10.38
C SER A 218 12.90 -13.38 11.19
N ASP A 219 12.71 -13.25 12.51
CA ASP A 219 13.67 -12.62 13.40
C ASP A 219 15.07 -13.20 13.25
N GLY A 220 16.03 -12.34 12.87
CA GLY A 220 17.42 -12.70 12.65
C GLY A 220 17.71 -13.51 11.37
N HIS A 221 16.69 -13.89 10.60
CA HIS A 221 16.85 -14.72 9.39
C HIS A 221 16.71 -13.90 8.11
N PHE A 222 17.84 -13.41 7.60
CA PHE A 222 17.90 -12.70 6.33
C PHE A 222 17.98 -13.64 5.12
N SER A 223 17.10 -13.45 4.14
CA SER A 223 17.15 -14.12 2.84
C SER A 223 17.50 -13.12 1.75
N LYS A 224 18.58 -13.38 1.00
CA LYS A 224 19.02 -12.55 -0.13
C LYS A 224 18.07 -12.56 -1.32
N LYS A 225 17.22 -13.58 -1.43
CA LYS A 225 16.33 -13.83 -2.58
C LYS A 225 14.87 -13.49 -2.30
N ALA A 226 14.51 -13.30 -1.03
CA ALA A 226 13.15 -12.94 -0.68
C ALA A 226 12.87 -11.49 -1.07
N VAL A 227 11.72 -11.24 -1.69
CA VAL A 227 11.25 -9.92 -2.10
C VAL A 227 10.06 -9.54 -1.25
N ASP A 228 10.06 -8.33 -0.70
CA ASP A 228 8.87 -7.82 -0.02
C ASP A 228 7.78 -7.46 -1.04
N GLN A 229 6.58 -8.00 -0.84
CA GLN A 229 5.46 -7.73 -1.73
C GLN A 229 4.69 -6.48 -1.31
N GLN A 230 4.78 -6.09 -0.02
CA GLN A 230 4.13 -4.87 0.46
C GLN A 230 4.88 -3.64 -0.02
N VAL A 231 4.15 -2.58 -0.36
CA VAL A 231 4.69 -1.27 -0.77
C VAL A 231 5.40 -0.61 0.42
N GLY A 232 6.59 -0.04 0.18
CA GLY A 232 7.38 0.65 1.20
C GLY A 232 6.80 2.01 1.60
N VAL A 233 7.25 2.55 2.72
CA VAL A 233 6.78 3.86 3.22
C VAL A 233 6.98 5.00 2.21
N ILE A 234 8.10 5.08 1.51
CA ILE A 234 8.36 6.18 0.56
C ILE A 234 7.36 6.20 -0.61
N PRO A 235 7.13 5.10 -1.35
CA PRO A 235 6.09 5.08 -2.39
C PRO A 235 4.69 5.36 -1.83
N LEU A 236 4.38 4.92 -0.60
CA LEU A 236 3.10 5.26 0.05
C LEU A 236 2.99 6.76 0.32
N LEU A 237 4.02 7.38 0.89
CA LEU A 237 4.05 8.81 1.18
C LEU A 237 3.84 9.65 -0.07
N GLY A 238 4.56 9.34 -1.16
CA GLY A 238 4.35 10.05 -2.41
C GLY A 238 2.90 9.89 -2.91
N SER A 239 2.30 8.70 -2.73
CA SER A 239 0.93 8.47 -3.21
C SER A 239 -0.12 9.34 -2.53
N ILE A 240 0.18 9.86 -1.33
CA ILE A 240 -0.59 10.93 -0.69
C ILE A 240 -0.17 12.25 -1.36
N ASP A 241 -1.14 13.07 -1.75
CA ASP A 241 -0.99 14.30 -2.58
C ASP A 241 -0.80 14.10 -4.10
N GLY A 242 -0.35 12.93 -4.56
CA GLY A 242 -0.38 12.58 -6.00
C GLY A 242 -1.79 12.40 -6.60
N ALA A 243 -2.82 12.44 -5.77
CA ALA A 243 -4.22 12.11 -6.11
C ALA A 243 -5.00 13.25 -6.82
N GLU A 244 -4.44 14.46 -6.99
CA GLU A 244 -5.10 15.50 -7.80
C GLU A 244 -4.86 15.36 -9.31
N ALA A 245 -3.97 14.46 -9.75
CA ALA A 245 -3.88 14.09 -11.16
C ALA A 245 -5.08 13.20 -11.51
N GLN A 246 -6.13 13.80 -12.10
CA GLN A 246 -7.33 13.13 -12.59
C GLN A 246 -7.05 12.03 -13.62
N VAL A 247 -6.63 10.85 -13.17
CA VAL A 247 -6.48 9.66 -14.01
C VAL A 247 -7.27 8.53 -13.38
N ASP A 248 -8.30 8.08 -14.10
CA ASP A 248 -9.02 6.84 -13.81
C ASP A 248 -8.04 5.66 -13.93
N ILE A 249 -7.86 4.95 -12.82
CA ILE A 249 -6.89 3.86 -12.67
C ILE A 249 -7.56 2.47 -12.63
N SER A 250 -8.76 2.28 -13.19
CA SER A 250 -9.40 0.97 -13.28
C SER A 250 -8.50 -0.12 -13.95
N PRO A 251 -8.52 -1.38 -13.46
CA PRO A 251 -7.57 -2.44 -13.84
C PRO A 251 -7.87 -3.05 -15.21
N LYS A 252 -7.52 -2.36 -16.29
CA LYS A 252 -7.89 -2.78 -17.66
C LYS A 252 -7.10 -3.94 -18.28
N GLN A 253 -6.23 -4.69 -17.57
CA GLN A 253 -5.39 -5.72 -18.24
C GLN A 253 -5.00 -6.95 -17.39
N LEU A 254 -5.81 -7.38 -16.41
CA LEU A 254 -5.49 -8.55 -15.58
C LEU A 254 -6.54 -9.66 -15.71
N SER A 255 -6.11 -10.90 -15.97
CA SER A 255 -6.99 -12.07 -15.89
C SER A 255 -7.33 -12.38 -14.42
N GLY A 256 -8.56 -12.83 -14.13
CA GLY A 256 -9.00 -13.12 -12.75
C GLY A 256 -8.14 -14.16 -12.00
N SER A 257 -7.57 -15.14 -12.71
CA SER A 257 -6.65 -16.13 -12.12
C SER A 257 -5.29 -15.54 -11.70
N ASP A 258 -4.80 -14.52 -12.42
CA ASP A 258 -3.54 -13.85 -12.11
C ASP A 258 -3.69 -12.86 -10.95
N VAL A 259 -4.88 -12.25 -10.84
CA VAL A 259 -5.24 -11.39 -9.70
C VAL A 259 -5.13 -12.18 -8.40
N TRP A 260 -5.73 -13.37 -8.32
CA TRP A 260 -5.67 -14.16 -7.08
C TRP A 260 -4.30 -14.74 -6.77
N THR A 261 -3.56 -15.19 -7.79
CA THR A 261 -2.16 -15.62 -7.60
C THR A 261 -1.29 -14.49 -7.05
N ARG A 262 -1.57 -13.23 -7.43
CA ARG A 262 -0.85 -12.04 -6.95
C ARG A 262 -1.36 -11.53 -5.60
N VAL A 263 -2.67 -11.54 -5.36
CA VAL A 263 -3.35 -11.19 -4.09
C VAL A 263 -2.88 -12.09 -2.94
N LEU A 264 -2.52 -13.32 -3.26
CA LEU A 264 -1.98 -14.33 -2.35
C LEU A 264 -0.48 -14.14 -2.00
N GLY A 265 0.30 -13.44 -2.85
CA GLY A 265 1.73 -13.28 -2.64
C GLY A 265 2.46 -14.61 -2.40
N ASN A 266 3.27 -14.73 -1.32
CA ASN A 266 3.90 -15.99 -0.91
C ASN A 266 2.97 -16.92 -0.10
N GLN A 267 1.83 -16.41 0.39
CA GLN A 267 0.83 -17.23 1.07
C GLN A 267 0.01 -17.94 0.00
N LYS A 268 0.22 -19.24 -0.21
CA LYS A 268 -0.51 -20.01 -1.22
C LYS A 268 -2.05 -19.98 -1.07
N VAL A 269 -2.55 -19.54 0.09
CA VAL A 269 -3.97 -19.42 0.46
C VAL A 269 -4.18 -18.30 1.50
N LEU A 270 -5.38 -17.71 1.56
CA LEU A 270 -5.87 -16.94 2.71
C LEU A 270 -6.77 -17.82 3.59
N LYS A 271 -6.68 -17.68 4.91
CA LYS A 271 -7.47 -18.44 5.88
C LYS A 271 -7.65 -17.64 7.17
N GLN A 272 -8.47 -18.19 8.07
CA GLN A 272 -8.72 -17.57 9.37
C GLN A 272 -7.42 -17.24 10.12
N GLY A 273 -7.33 -16.01 10.61
CA GLY A 273 -6.16 -15.46 11.31
C GLY A 273 -5.14 -14.78 10.41
N ASP A 274 -5.29 -14.85 9.08
CA ASP A 274 -4.50 -14.02 8.17
C ASP A 274 -4.95 -12.56 8.25
N TYR A 275 -3.98 -11.66 8.16
CA TYR A 275 -4.20 -10.22 8.14
C TYR A 275 -3.39 -9.60 6.99
N SER A 276 -4.04 -9.15 5.91
CA SER A 276 -3.34 -8.62 4.73
C SER A 276 -4.25 -7.84 3.77
N VAL A 277 -3.64 -7.12 2.82
CA VAL A 277 -4.35 -6.55 1.64
C VAL A 277 -5.07 -7.62 0.84
N GLY A 278 -4.54 -8.85 0.81
CA GLY A 278 -5.21 -9.96 0.16
C GLY A 278 -6.57 -10.28 0.80
N VAL A 279 -6.65 -10.16 2.12
CA VAL A 279 -7.90 -10.30 2.87
C VAL A 279 -8.83 -9.12 2.62
N LEU A 280 -8.33 -7.89 2.53
CA LEU A 280 -9.15 -6.71 2.15
C LEU A 280 -9.83 -6.92 0.79
N VAL A 281 -9.07 -7.39 -0.20
CA VAL A 281 -9.60 -7.71 -1.54
C VAL A 281 -10.68 -8.78 -1.44
N LEU A 282 -10.42 -9.87 -0.70
CA LEU A 282 -11.39 -10.94 -0.47
C LEU A 282 -12.68 -10.41 0.17
N GLN A 283 -12.57 -9.66 1.25
CA GLN A 283 -13.73 -9.11 1.95
C GLN A 283 -14.52 -8.15 1.07
N GLN A 284 -13.85 -7.29 0.28
CA GLN A 284 -14.54 -6.40 -0.65
C GLN A 284 -15.33 -7.18 -1.71
N LYS A 285 -14.74 -8.23 -2.27
CA LYS A 285 -15.40 -9.11 -3.24
C LYS A 285 -16.61 -9.80 -2.63
N LEU A 286 -16.48 -10.36 -1.42
CA LEU A 286 -17.59 -10.95 -0.68
C LEU A 286 -18.68 -9.92 -0.35
N TYR A 287 -18.31 -8.71 0.06
CA TYR A 287 -19.25 -7.63 0.33
C TYR A 287 -20.06 -7.26 -0.92
N ASN A 288 -19.40 -7.10 -2.07
CA ASN A 288 -20.04 -6.79 -3.34
C ASN A 288 -21.00 -7.91 -3.80
N LEU A 289 -20.70 -9.16 -3.46
CA LEU A 289 -21.60 -10.30 -3.67
C LEU A 289 -22.76 -10.41 -2.66
N GLY A 290 -22.87 -9.45 -1.73
CA GLY A 290 -23.94 -9.40 -0.74
C GLY A 290 -23.69 -10.20 0.52
N TYR A 291 -22.49 -10.76 0.72
CA TYR A 291 -22.15 -11.42 1.98
C TYR A 291 -21.92 -10.39 3.09
N THR A 292 -22.39 -10.70 4.30
CA THR A 292 -22.17 -9.86 5.48
C THR A 292 -20.75 -10.03 6.00
N VAL A 293 -19.85 -9.15 5.56
CA VAL A 293 -18.46 -9.05 6.02
C VAL A 293 -18.11 -7.62 6.37
N THR A 294 -17.10 -7.46 7.23
CA THR A 294 -16.45 -6.17 7.48
C THR A 294 -15.20 -6.13 6.61
N VAL A 295 -14.99 -5.05 5.85
CA VAL A 295 -13.79 -4.87 5.02
C VAL A 295 -12.72 -4.17 5.86
N ASP A 296 -11.94 -4.96 6.59
CA ASP A 296 -10.96 -4.52 7.59
C ASP A 296 -9.59 -5.19 7.46
N GLY A 297 -9.42 -6.13 6.54
CA GLY A 297 -8.18 -6.86 6.29
C GLY A 297 -7.94 -8.01 7.25
N ASP A 298 -8.81 -8.22 8.24
CA ASP A 298 -8.73 -9.34 9.19
C ASP A 298 -9.58 -10.52 8.72
N PHE A 299 -8.93 -11.66 8.47
CA PHE A 299 -9.62 -12.90 8.18
C PHE A 299 -10.13 -13.50 9.50
N GLY A 300 -11.07 -12.80 10.13
CA GLY A 300 -11.74 -13.25 11.34
C GLY A 300 -12.86 -14.26 11.06
N SER A 301 -13.54 -14.68 12.14
CA SER A 301 -14.63 -15.67 12.08
C SER A 301 -15.81 -15.25 11.17
N ARG A 302 -16.03 -13.95 10.96
CA ARG A 302 -17.06 -13.45 10.04
C ARG A 302 -16.65 -13.65 8.58
N THR A 303 -15.42 -13.28 8.23
CA THR A 303 -14.82 -13.51 6.90
C THR A 303 -14.83 -15.00 6.59
N GLU A 304 -14.40 -15.85 7.52
CA GLU A 304 -14.40 -17.31 7.33
C GLU A 304 -15.80 -17.88 7.10
N LYS A 305 -16.80 -17.42 7.85
CA LYS A 305 -18.20 -17.84 7.63
C LYS A 305 -18.71 -17.45 6.25
N ALA A 306 -18.40 -16.24 5.79
CA ALA A 306 -18.76 -15.76 4.47
C ALA A 306 -18.06 -16.55 3.36
N VAL A 307 -16.77 -16.85 3.51
CA VAL A 307 -16.03 -17.72 2.57
C VAL A 307 -16.65 -19.11 2.51
N LYS A 308 -16.90 -19.74 3.66
CA LYS A 308 -17.53 -21.07 3.72
C LYS A 308 -18.92 -21.06 3.10
N GLN A 309 -19.67 -19.97 3.27
CA GLN A 309 -20.98 -19.81 2.67
C GLN A 309 -20.88 -19.70 1.15
N PHE A 310 -20.04 -18.80 0.65
CA PHE A 310 -19.76 -18.65 -0.77
C PHE A 310 -19.33 -19.98 -1.40
N GLN A 311 -18.38 -20.68 -0.78
CA GLN A 311 -17.91 -21.99 -1.25
C GLN A 311 -19.06 -23.01 -1.36
N ARG A 312 -19.95 -23.11 -0.35
CA ARG A 312 -21.11 -24.00 -0.41
C ARG A 312 -22.06 -23.64 -1.54
N GLU A 313 -22.37 -22.35 -1.69
CA GLU A 313 -23.29 -21.86 -2.72
C GLU A 313 -22.76 -22.09 -4.13
N ARG A 314 -21.43 -22.18 -4.30
CA ARG A 314 -20.77 -22.45 -5.58
C ARG A 314 -20.31 -23.90 -5.76
N GLY A 315 -20.69 -24.80 -4.87
CA GLY A 315 -20.34 -26.23 -4.97
C GLY A 315 -18.86 -26.53 -4.77
N LEU A 316 -18.12 -25.62 -4.13
CA LEU A 316 -16.72 -25.81 -3.75
C LEU A 316 -16.61 -26.53 -2.38
N GLY A 317 -15.43 -27.07 -2.09
CA GLY A 317 -15.12 -27.55 -0.74
C GLY A 317 -15.20 -26.40 0.27
N ALA A 318 -16.14 -26.46 1.22
CA ALA A 318 -16.41 -25.39 2.17
C ALA A 318 -15.46 -25.38 3.38
N ASP A 319 -14.16 -25.35 3.11
CA ASP A 319 -13.09 -25.39 4.09
C ASP A 319 -12.79 -24.03 4.74
N GLY A 320 -13.30 -22.93 4.17
CA GLY A 320 -13.03 -21.57 4.63
C GLY A 320 -11.65 -21.04 4.23
N VAL A 321 -11.00 -21.70 3.27
CA VAL A 321 -9.67 -21.36 2.76
C VAL A 321 -9.79 -20.83 1.34
N VAL A 322 -9.21 -19.66 1.10
CA VAL A 322 -9.22 -19.00 -0.22
C VAL A 322 -7.90 -19.23 -0.90
N GLY A 323 -7.82 -20.28 -1.71
CA GLY A 323 -6.78 -20.47 -2.72
C GLY A 323 -7.23 -19.98 -4.09
N ALA A 324 -6.42 -20.24 -5.11
CA ALA A 324 -6.69 -19.83 -6.50
C ALA A 324 -8.07 -20.27 -7.02
N GLY A 325 -8.54 -21.46 -6.66
CA GLY A 325 -9.87 -21.96 -7.07
C GLY A 325 -11.03 -21.16 -6.49
N THR A 326 -11.04 -20.93 -5.17
CA THR A 326 -12.06 -20.10 -4.51
C THR A 326 -12.02 -18.67 -5.03
N GLY A 327 -10.82 -18.13 -5.28
CA GLY A 327 -10.63 -16.80 -5.83
C GLY A 327 -11.20 -16.65 -7.24
N ALA A 328 -10.85 -17.54 -8.16
CA ALA A 328 -11.35 -17.49 -9.53
C ALA A 328 -12.88 -17.53 -9.59
N GLU A 329 -13.52 -18.33 -8.73
CA GLU A 329 -14.97 -18.37 -8.66
C GLU A 329 -15.56 -17.06 -8.10
N LEU A 330 -14.92 -16.39 -7.14
CA LEU A 330 -15.37 -15.06 -6.66
C LEU A 330 -15.44 -14.05 -7.81
N ASP A 331 -14.40 -14.02 -8.64
CA ASP A 331 -14.30 -13.07 -9.75
C ASP A 331 -15.36 -13.36 -10.81
N LYS A 332 -15.50 -14.63 -11.18
CA LYS A 332 -16.55 -15.09 -12.11
C LYS A 332 -17.95 -14.67 -11.66
N VAL A 333 -18.28 -14.88 -10.38
CA VAL A 333 -19.62 -14.57 -9.86
C VAL A 333 -19.87 -13.07 -9.78
N LEU A 334 -18.85 -12.28 -9.47
CA LEU A 334 -18.98 -10.82 -9.46
C LEU A 334 -19.36 -10.27 -10.83
N LEU A 335 -18.92 -10.94 -11.90
CA LEU A 335 -19.26 -10.59 -13.28
C LEU A 335 -20.66 -11.02 -13.66
N GLU A 336 -21.04 -12.25 -13.30
CA GLU A 336 -22.41 -12.74 -13.48
C GLU A 336 -23.45 -11.82 -12.82
N ASN A 337 -23.09 -11.20 -11.69
CA ASN A 337 -23.97 -10.29 -10.94
C ASN A 337 -23.89 -8.82 -11.38
N GLY A 338 -23.09 -8.48 -12.41
CA GLY A 338 -22.87 -7.09 -12.84
C GLY A 338 -22.24 -6.19 -11.76
N CYS A 339 -21.68 -6.78 -10.70
CA CYS A 339 -20.88 -6.08 -9.68
C CYS A 339 -19.44 -5.82 -10.14
N LEU A 340 -19.05 -6.43 -11.26
CA LEU A 340 -17.93 -6.08 -12.13
C LEU A 340 -18.51 -5.93 -13.53
N THR A 341 -18.05 -4.94 -14.28
CA THR A 341 -18.47 -4.74 -15.68
C THR A 341 -17.72 -5.71 -16.61
N GLU A 342 -18.33 -6.14 -17.72
CA GLU A 342 -17.66 -7.00 -18.72
C GLU A 342 -16.34 -6.38 -19.21
N THR A 343 -16.26 -5.04 -19.25
CA THR A 343 -15.05 -4.28 -19.62
C THR A 343 -13.89 -4.41 -18.61
N GLU A 344 -14.17 -4.82 -17.37
CA GLU A 344 -13.18 -5.06 -16.30
C GLU A 344 -12.66 -6.51 -16.29
N PHE A 345 -13.28 -7.42 -17.05
CA PHE A 345 -12.89 -8.83 -17.14
C PHE A 345 -12.43 -9.27 -18.53
N ASP A 346 -12.94 -8.65 -19.60
CA ASP A 346 -12.77 -9.13 -20.98
C ASP A 346 -11.46 -8.68 -21.67
N ASN A 347 -10.52 -8.06 -20.98
CA ASN A 347 -9.19 -7.77 -21.54
C ASN A 347 -8.27 -8.99 -21.62
N SER A 348 -8.82 -10.19 -21.87
CA SER A 348 -8.05 -11.43 -22.12
C SER A 348 -8.28 -12.09 -23.47
N THR A 349 -9.19 -11.64 -24.33
CA THR A 349 -9.34 -12.20 -25.68
C THR A 349 -9.93 -11.20 -26.68
N ASP A 350 -9.07 -10.53 -27.44
CA ASP A 350 -9.47 -9.89 -28.70
C ASP A 350 -9.70 -10.97 -29.78
N LEU A 351 -10.93 -11.05 -30.29
CA LEU A 351 -11.22 -11.41 -31.68
C LEU A 351 -12.46 -10.63 -32.16
N GLY A 352 -12.22 -9.44 -32.71
CA GLY A 352 -12.67 -9.08 -34.05
C GLY A 352 -14.16 -8.79 -34.34
N GLU A 353 -14.35 -7.60 -34.92
CA GLU A 353 -15.47 -7.14 -35.76
C GLU A 353 -16.70 -6.50 -35.08
N PHE A 354 -16.57 -5.17 -34.91
CA PHE A 354 -17.49 -4.16 -35.43
C PHE A 354 -18.93 -4.58 -35.80
N ALA A 355 -19.84 -4.04 -34.99
CA ALA A 355 -21.03 -3.28 -35.38
C ALA A 355 -22.22 -4.01 -36.05
N GLY A 356 -23.37 -3.93 -35.38
CA GLY A 356 -24.66 -3.82 -36.08
C GLY A 356 -25.91 -4.02 -35.23
N GLY A 357 -26.50 -2.92 -34.71
CA GLY A 357 -27.97 -2.78 -34.65
C GLY A 357 -28.67 -2.82 -33.29
N VAL A 358 -28.99 -1.61 -32.79
CA VAL A 358 -30.13 -1.15 -31.94
C VAL A 358 -31.47 -1.90 -32.15
N PRO A 359 -32.57 -1.65 -31.39
CA PRO A 359 -32.84 -1.59 -29.94
C PRO A 359 -34.02 -2.52 -29.50
N TRP A 360 -34.28 -2.55 -28.18
CA TRP A 360 -35.50 -2.87 -27.40
C TRP A 360 -35.29 -3.93 -26.33
#